data_AF-A0A954EX10-F1
#
_entry.id   AF-A0A954EX10-F1
#
_cell.length_a   1.000
_cell.length_b   1.000
_cell.length_c   1.000
_cell.angle_alpha   90.00
_cell.angle_beta   90.00
_cell.angle_gamma   90.00
#
_symmetry.space_group_name_H-M   'P 1'
#
loop_
_entity.id
_entity.type
_entity.pdbx_description
1 polymer ?
#
loop_
_entity_poly.entity_id
_entity_poly.type
_entity_poly.pdbx_seq_one_letter_code
_entity_poly.pdbx_strand_id
1 'polypeptide(L)' 'RTKAGLAAARARGRLGGRRKIETVDPKVLTAKSLYRDRSMEIPDICKTLGISRSTLYRYVNL' A
#
# COMPACT_ATOMS: atom_id res chain seq x y z
N ARG A 1 -15.02 -29.00 1.26
CA ARG A 1 -15.83 -28.04 2.07
C ARG A 1 -15.29 -26.60 2.03
N THR A 2 -13.98 -26.36 2.13
CA THR A 2 -13.38 -25.01 2.17
C THR A 2 -13.63 -24.15 0.91
N LYS A 3 -13.47 -24.71 -0.30
CA LYS A 3 -13.73 -23.97 -1.56
C LYS A 3 -15.20 -23.55 -1.70
N ALA A 4 -16.14 -24.41 -1.32
CA ALA A 4 -17.57 -24.11 -1.34
C ALA A 4 -17.94 -22.97 -0.37
N GLY A 5 -17.37 -22.98 0.84
CA GLY A 5 -17.54 -21.88 1.80
C GLY A 5 -16.94 -20.55 1.31
N LEU A 6 -15.76 -20.60 0.68
CA LEU A 6 -15.15 -19.43 0.04
C LEU A 6 -16.00 -18.89 -1.11
N ALA A 7 -16.58 -19.76 -1.93
CA ALA A 7 -17.48 -19.35 -3.02
C ALA A 7 -18.74 -18.66 -2.46
N ALA A 8 -19.37 -19.25 -1.43
CA ALA A 8 -20.52 -18.64 -0.75
C ALA A 8 -20.17 -17.30 -0.09
N ALA A 9 -18.96 -17.16 0.48
CA ALA A 9 -18.49 -15.89 1.04
C ALA A 9 -18.28 -14.82 -0.04
N ARG A 10 -17.67 -15.18 -1.17
CA ARG A 10 -17.47 -14.27 -2.32
C ARG A 10 -18.79 -13.84 -2.95
N ALA A 11 -19.76 -14.75 -3.10
CA ALA A 11 -21.10 -14.42 -3.60
C ALA A 11 -21.82 -13.38 -2.71
N ARG A 12 -21.50 -13.33 -1.41
CA ARG A 12 -21.97 -12.30 -0.47
C ARG A 12 -21.10 -11.03 -0.45
N GLY A 13 -20.18 -10.86 -1.40
CA GLY A 13 -19.30 -9.70 -1.50
C GLY A 13 -18.02 -9.75 -0.65
N ARG A 14 -17.74 -10.85 0.07
CA ARG A 14 -16.48 -11.00 0.82
C ARG A 14 -15.37 -11.45 -0.13
N LEU A 15 -14.70 -10.48 -0.75
CA LEU A 15 -13.65 -10.71 -1.75
C LEU A 15 -12.37 -11.36 -1.17
N GLY A 16 -12.07 -11.10 0.12
CA GLY A 16 -10.85 -11.58 0.77
C GLY A 16 -9.59 -10.82 0.32
N GLY A 17 -8.42 -11.32 0.71
CA GLY A 17 -7.12 -10.70 0.38
C GLY A 17 -6.73 -9.53 1.29
N ARG A 18 -5.56 -8.94 1.02
CA ARG A 18 -5.07 -7.76 1.75
C ARG A 18 -5.87 -6.53 1.32
N ARG A 19 -6.38 -5.76 2.28
CA ARG A 19 -7.06 -4.48 2.01
C ARG A 19 -6.14 -3.56 1.19
N LYS A 20 -6.72 -2.87 0.22
CA LYS A 20 -6.02 -1.84 -0.53
C LYS A 20 -5.59 -0.74 0.45
N ILE A 21 -4.42 -0.18 0.20
CA ILE A 21 -3.93 0.98 0.93
C ILE A 21 -4.60 2.19 0.29
N GLU A 22 -5.23 3.02 1.11
CA GLU A 22 -5.93 4.21 0.64
C GLU A 22 -4.96 5.37 0.40
N THR A 23 -5.33 6.30 -0.47
CA THR A 23 -4.54 7.49 -0.78
C THR A 23 -4.39 8.43 0.41
N VAL A 24 -5.33 8.34 1.36
CA VAL A 24 -5.40 9.11 2.60
C VAL A 24 -4.60 8.44 3.73
N ASP A 25 -4.02 7.26 3.49
CA ASP A 25 -3.19 6.59 4.49
C ASP A 25 -2.02 7.52 4.88
N PRO A 26 -1.78 7.78 6.18
CA PRO A 26 -0.70 8.64 6.63
C PRO A 26 0.67 8.25 6.04
N LYS A 27 0.93 6.95 5.82
CA LYS A 27 2.17 6.49 5.21
C LYS A 27 2.29 6.91 3.75
N VAL A 28 1.19 6.92 3.00
CA VAL A 28 1.15 7.36 1.61
C VAL A 28 1.36 8.88 1.54
N LEU A 29 0.70 9.63 2.42
CA LEU A 29 0.86 11.09 2.49
C LEU A 29 2.30 11.48 2.82
N THR A 30 2.88 10.89 3.86
CA THR A 30 4.28 11.15 4.23
C THR A 30 5.23 10.73 3.12
N ALA A 31 5.04 9.56 2.50
CA ALA A 31 5.85 9.12 1.37
C ALA A 31 5.80 10.09 0.18
N LYS A 32 4.61 10.62 -0.15
CA LYS A 32 4.45 11.63 -1.21
C LYS A 32 5.15 12.94 -0.87
N SER A 33 5.02 13.42 0.36
CA SER A 33 5.69 14.64 0.81
C SER A 33 7.20 14.50 0.76
N LEU A 34 7.75 13.41 1.30
CA LEU A 34 9.19 13.14 1.27
C LEU A 34 9.72 12.90 -0.15
N TYR A 35 8.91 12.33 -1.05
CA TYR A 35 9.32 12.15 -2.45
C TYR A 35 9.29 13.46 -3.24
N ARG A 36 8.38 14.39 -2.91
CA ARG A 36 8.35 15.74 -3.50
C ARG A 36 9.54 16.57 -3.02
N ASP A 37 9.90 16.42 -1.76
CA ASP A 37 11.09 17.01 -1.18
C ASP A 37 12.34 16.28 -1.69
N ARG A 38 12.97 16.83 -2.71
CA ARG A 38 14.17 16.24 -3.34
C ARG A 38 15.44 16.37 -2.49
N SER A 39 15.32 16.78 -1.22
CA SER A 39 16.45 16.83 -0.29
C SER A 39 16.93 15.45 0.17
N MET A 40 16.07 14.42 0.10
CA MET A 40 16.42 13.06 0.53
C MET A 40 16.54 12.09 -0.64
N GLU A 41 17.58 11.26 -0.56
CA GLU A 41 17.78 10.15 -1.47
C GLU A 41 16.71 9.06 -1.27
N ILE A 42 16.27 8.45 -2.38
CA ILE A 42 15.23 7.40 -2.39
C ILE A 42 15.51 6.24 -1.40
N PRO A 43 16.75 5.72 -1.27
CA PRO A 43 17.06 4.67 -0.31
C PRO A 43 16.83 5.10 1.15
N ASP A 44 17.07 6.37 1.47
CA ASP A 44 16.94 6.86 2.84
C ASP A 44 15.49 7.17 3.19
N ILE A 45 14.67 7.61 2.22
CA ILE A 45 13.22 7.66 2.36
C ILE A 45 12.66 6.26 2.64
N CYS A 46 13.14 5.25 1.91
CA CYS A 46 12.72 3.86 2.09
C CYS A 46 13.08 3.32 3.48
N LYS A 47 14.30 3.59 3.97
CA LYS A 47 14.74 3.21 5.32
C LYS A 47 13.90 3.91 6.39
N THR A 48 13.69 5.22 6.26
CA THR A 48 12.93 6.03 7.23
C THR A 48 11.49 5.55 7.38
N LEU A 49 10.84 5.18 6.27
CA LEU A 49 9.47 4.69 6.27
C LEU A 49 9.35 3.17 6.48
N GLY A 50 10.46 2.43 6.46
CA GLY A 50 10.48 0.98 6.55
C GLY A 50 9.77 0.29 5.37
N ILE A 51 9.85 0.87 4.17
CA ILE A 51 9.20 0.34 2.96
C ILE A 51 10.21 0.01 1.87
N SER A 52 9.82 -0.90 0.97
CA SER A 52 10.61 -1.16 -0.24
C SER A 52 10.50 0.00 -1.25
N ARG A 53 11.50 0.14 -2.13
CA ARG A 53 11.45 1.06 -3.29
C ARG A 53 10.19 0.87 -4.13
N SER A 54 9.78 -0.38 -4.37
CA SER A 54 8.56 -0.70 -5.11
C SER A 54 7.29 -0.18 -4.43
N THR A 55 7.28 -0.19 -3.10
CA THR A 55 6.15 0.33 -2.31
C THR A 55 6.14 1.86 -2.33
N LEU A 56 7.31 2.50 -2.25
CA LEU A 56 7.43 3.95 -2.40
C LEU A 56 6.86 4.41 -3.75
N TYR A 57 7.28 3.82 -4.87
CA TYR A 57 6.76 4.22 -6.19
C TYR A 57 5.27 3.96 -6.35
N ARG A 58 4.76 2.86 -5.77
CA ARG A 58 3.32 2.60 -5.72
C ARG A 58 2.58 3.68 -4.91
N TYR A 59 3.14 4.16 -3.80
CA TYR A 59 2.52 5.24 -3.01
C TYR A 59 2.54 6.58 -3.73
N VAL A 60 3.60 6.87 -4.50
CA VAL A 60 3.69 8.09 -5.31
C VAL A 60 2.66 8.09 -6.45
N ASN A 61 2.35 6.92 -7.02
CA ASN A 61 1.40 6.76 -8.13
C ASN A 61 -0.06 6.45 -7.69
N LEU A 62 -0.31 6.30 -6.38
CA LEU A 62 -1.64 6.15 -5.79
C LEU A 62 -2.35 7.50 -5.72
#